data_AF-A0A497DLK4-F1
#
_entry.id   AF-A0A497DLK4-F1
#
_cell.length_a   1.000
_cell.length_b   1.000
_cell.length_c   1.000
_cell.angle_alpha   90.00
_cell.angle_beta   90.00
_cell.angle_gamma   90.00
#
_symmetry.space_group_name_H-M   'P 1'
#
loop_
_entity.id
_entity.type
_entity.pdbx_description
1 polymer ?
#
loop_
_entity_poly.entity_id
_entity_poly.type
_entity_poly.pdbx_seq_one_letter_code
_entity_poly.pdbx_strand_id
1 'polypeptide(L)' 'MNELVKYAVVTGASSGIGWHISRELASRGYSILALSNQAQ' A
#
# COMPACT_ATOMS: atom_id res chain seq x y z
N MET A 1 -6.26 19.55 14.95
CA MET A 1 -5.30 18.46 15.22
C MET A 1 -4.77 17.99 13.88
N ASN A 2 -3.48 18.15 13.59
CA ASN A 2 -2.86 17.55 12.41
C ASN A 2 -2.54 16.09 12.72
N GLU A 3 -3.44 15.17 12.37
CA GLU A 3 -3.02 13.76 12.29
C GLU A 3 -2.05 13.60 11.12
N LEU A 4 -0.85 13.11 11.41
CA LEU A 4 0.13 12.78 10.40
C LEU A 4 -0.35 11.51 9.67
N VAL A 5 -0.82 11.69 8.44
CA VAL A 5 -1.15 10.59 7.54
C VAL A 5 0.11 9.76 7.31
N LYS A 6 0.03 8.45 7.58
CA LYS A 6 1.15 7.53 7.38
C LYS A 6 1.17 7.09 5.92
N TYR A 7 2.31 7.20 5.26
CA TYR A 7 2.48 6.76 3.88
C TYR A 7 3.29 5.47 3.81
N ALA A 8 2.99 4.63 2.83
CA ALA A 8 3.77 3.44 2.50
C ALA A 8 3.96 3.33 0.98
N VAL A 9 5.16 2.97 0.55
CA VAL A 9 5.45 2.59 -0.84
C VAL A 9 5.56 1.08 -0.89
N VAL A 10 4.76 0.44 -1.74
CA VAL A 10 4.77 -1.02 -1.92
C VAL A 10 5.06 -1.33 -3.39
N THR A 11 6.18 -2.01 -3.64
CA THR A 11 6.53 -2.54 -4.97
C THR A 11 6.01 -3.96 -5.15
N GLY A 12 5.74 -4.37 -6.39
CA GLY A 12 5.08 -5.65 -6.67
C GLY A 12 3.65 -5.73 -6.12
N ALA A 13 2.98 -4.58 -6.00
CA ALA A 13 1.69 -4.48 -5.31
C ALA A 13 0.50 -5.11 -6.07
N SER A 14 0.66 -5.46 -7.35
CA SER A 14 -0.43 -5.96 -8.20
C SER A 14 -0.84 -7.41 -7.92
N SER A 15 -0.05 -8.17 -7.17
CA SER A 15 -0.35 -9.57 -6.84
C SER A 15 0.41 -10.09 -5.62
N GLY A 16 0.13 -11.32 -5.21
CA GLY A 16 0.89 -12.06 -4.20
C GLY A 16 1.09 -11.29 -2.88
N ILE A 17 2.31 -11.34 -2.35
CA ILE A 17 2.65 -10.76 -1.04
C ILE A 17 2.47 -9.24 -1.05
N GLY A 18 2.88 -8.56 -2.13
CA GLY A 18 2.76 -7.10 -2.25
C GLY A 18 1.31 -6.64 -2.16
N TRP A 19 0.38 -7.38 -2.77
CA TRP A 19 -1.06 -7.11 -2.65
C TRP A 19 -1.57 -7.27 -1.22
N HIS A 20 -1.24 -8.38 -0.56
CA HIS A 20 -1.71 -8.63 0.80
C HIS A 20 -1.12 -7.65 1.82
N ILE A 21 0.14 -7.26 1.67
CA ILE A 21 0.76 -6.21 2.49
C ILE A 21 0.08 -4.86 2.24
N SER A 22 -0.21 -4.51 0.98
CA SER A 22 -0.92 -3.28 0.66
C SER A 22 -2.29 -3.24 1.35
N ARG A 23 -3.03 -4.36 1.33
CA ARG A 23 -4.33 -4.45 1.99
C ARG A 23 -4.24 -4.30 3.52
N GLU A 24 -3.26 -4.94 4.13
CA GLU A 24 -3.02 -4.87 5.58
C GLU A 24 -2.57 -3.48 6.04
N LEU A 25 -1.75 -2.79 5.26
CA LEU A 25 -1.34 -1.42 5.56
C LEU A 25 -2.51 -0.44 5.40
N ALA A 26 -3.36 -0.63 4.38
CA ALA A 26 -4.54 0.18 4.18
C ALA A 26 -5.53 0.03 5.34
N SER A 27 -5.74 -1.18 5.86
CA SER A 27 -6.59 -1.40 7.05
C SER A 27 -6.02 -0.80 8.34
N ARG A 28 -4.73 -0.44 8.35
CA ARG A 28 -4.08 0.27 9.46
C ARG A 28 -4.06 1.80 9.27
N GLY A 29 -4.70 2.32 8.23
CA GLY A 29 -4.83 3.74 7.95
C GLY A 29 -3.66 4.36 7.18
N TYR A 30 -2.87 3.55 6.46
CA TYR A 30 -1.84 4.08 5.59
C TYR A 30 -2.42 4.53 4.25
N SER A 31 -1.94 5.67 3.74
CA SER A 31 -2.05 6.05 2.33
C SER A 31 -0.94 5.36 1.54
N ILE A 32 -1.30 4.58 0.52
CA ILE A 32 -0.36 3.68 -0.16
C ILE A 32 -0.06 4.16 -1.57
N LEU A 33 1.22 4.25 -1.91
CA LEU A 33 1.71 4.30 -3.28
C LEU A 33 2.05 2.88 -3.74
N ALA A 34 1.15 2.29 -4.50
CA ALA A 34 1.31 0.95 -5.06
C ALA A 34 2.02 1.01 -6.41
N LEU A 35 3.12 0.28 -6.55
CA LEU A 35 3.93 0.23 -7.77
C LEU A 35 4.01 -1.22 -8.28
N SER A 36 3.74 -1.41 -9.56
CA SER A 36 3.94 -2.70 -10.23
C SER A 36 4.23 -2.51 -11.71
N ASN A 37 4.92 -3.49 -12.31
CA ASN A 37 5.09 -3.57 -13.76
C ASN A 37 3.92 -4.26 -14.47
N GLN A 38 2.90 -4.69 -13.71
CA GLN A 38 1.67 -5.29 -14.22
C GLN A 38 0.47 -4.45 -13.77
N ALA A 39 -0.51 -4.28 -14.66
CA ALA A 39 -1.81 -3.75 -14.29
C ALA A 39 -2.56 -4.80 -13.45
N GLN A 40 -3.30 -4.32 -12.44
CA GLN A 40 -4.16 -5.15 -11.61
C GLN A 40 -5.61 -5.05 -12.04
#